data_AF-A0A1T4LE18-F1
#
_entry.id   AF-A0A1T4LE18-F1
#
_cell.length_a   1.000
_cell.length_b   1.000
_cell.length_c   1.000
_cell.angle_alpha   90.00
_cell.angle_beta   90.00
_cell.angle_gamma   90.00
#
_symmetry.space_group_name_H-M   'P 1'
#
loop_
_entity.id
_entity.type
_entity.pdbx_description
1 polymer ?
#
loop_
_entity_poly.entity_id
_entity_poly.type
_entity_poly.pdbx_seq_one_letter_code
_entity_poly.pdbx_strand_id
1 'polypeptide(L)'
;MTSRDYLNILHIAERLKDTTRHCTTSKRRVESVAEHSWRVSLMALLLRNEFPDIDIDRVVSMCLVHDLGECFTGDIPTFNKTDADRNKEDSLLNEWVEGLPREVSDDLKDLYKEMESQETTEARLYKALDKLEALIQHNESPIDTWAENEYELNKTYAFDTVAFSDWLTDLRSEILKDTLNKIDSEKPDVRVLLDNLDKIHTTEMGAERIKKNLALDNEDVVLRCREIIMNESADIIRQGKNWYVTYDGCEITINAKSYTIITAHKTNG
;
A
#
# COMPACT_ATOMS: atom_id res chain seq x y z
N MET A 1 -6.26 -4.09 -40.58
CA MET A 1 -5.85 -5.21 -39.70
C MET A 1 -6.50 -6.51 -40.15
N THR A 2 -5.78 -7.65 -40.16
CA THR A 2 -6.39 -8.98 -40.39
C THR A 2 -6.82 -9.63 -39.07
N SER A 3 -7.67 -10.66 -39.12
CA SER A 3 -8.04 -11.43 -37.91
C SER A 3 -6.86 -12.15 -37.26
N ARG A 4 -5.83 -12.51 -38.04
CA ARG A 4 -4.60 -13.10 -37.50
C ARG A 4 -3.79 -12.07 -36.72
N ASP A 5 -3.66 -10.86 -37.25
CA ASP A 5 -2.98 -9.76 -36.54
C ASP A 5 -3.68 -9.45 -35.22
N TYR A 6 -5.02 -9.39 -35.24
CA TYR A 6 -5.84 -9.19 -34.04
C TYR A 6 -5.55 -10.25 -32.97
N LEU A 7 -5.55 -11.53 -33.33
CA LEU A 7 -5.23 -12.61 -32.39
C LEU A 7 -3.79 -12.51 -31.87
N ASN A 8 -2.83 -12.17 -32.73
CA ASN A 8 -1.44 -12.00 -32.32
C ASN A 8 -1.29 -10.89 -31.27
N ILE A 9 -2.01 -9.77 -31.43
CA ILE A 9 -2.05 -8.69 -30.42
C ILE A 9 -2.61 -9.23 -29.10
N LEU A 10 -3.75 -9.91 -29.14
CA LEU A 10 -4.39 -10.44 -27.93
C LEU A 10 -3.53 -11.50 -27.23
N HIS A 11 -2.80 -12.33 -27.97
CA HIS A 11 -1.89 -13.32 -27.38
C HIS A 11 -0.72 -12.69 -26.63
N ILE A 12 -0.30 -11.47 -26.99
CA ILE A 12 0.70 -10.71 -26.22
C ILE A 12 0.06 -10.09 -24.99
N ALA A 13 -1.07 -9.37 -25.17
CA ALA A 13 -1.77 -8.70 -24.07
C ALA A 13 -2.26 -9.66 -22.97
N GLU A 14 -2.53 -10.93 -23.32
CA GLU A 14 -2.95 -11.96 -22.36
C GLU A 14 -1.94 -12.20 -21.24
N ARG A 15 -0.65 -11.92 -21.48
CA ARG A 15 0.42 -12.04 -20.47
C ARG A 15 0.17 -11.20 -19.23
N LEU A 16 -0.51 -10.06 -19.35
CA LEU A 16 -0.87 -9.21 -18.21
C LEU A 16 -1.76 -9.90 -17.17
N LYS A 17 -2.43 -11.00 -17.55
CA LYS A 17 -3.22 -11.79 -16.59
C LYS A 17 -2.34 -12.51 -15.58
N ASP A 18 -1.12 -12.88 -15.99
CA ASP A 18 -0.12 -13.56 -15.17
C ASP A 18 0.98 -12.62 -14.67
N THR A 19 1.09 -11.40 -15.22
CA THR A 19 1.96 -10.35 -14.66
C THR A 19 1.36 -9.85 -13.34
N THR A 20 2.04 -10.12 -12.23
CA THR A 20 1.59 -9.76 -10.87
C THR A 20 2.13 -8.42 -10.42
N ARG A 21 1.28 -7.64 -9.73
CA ARG A 21 1.64 -6.39 -9.06
C ARG A 21 2.17 -6.63 -7.64
N HIS A 22 2.68 -5.57 -7.00
CA HIS A 22 3.07 -5.63 -5.57
C HIS A 22 1.86 -5.84 -4.63
N CYS A 23 0.73 -5.22 -4.95
CA CYS A 23 -0.44 -5.25 -4.09
C CYS A 23 -1.13 -6.62 -4.03
N THR A 24 -1.87 -6.85 -2.94
CA THR A 24 -2.73 -8.04 -2.81
C THR A 24 -4.20 -7.64 -2.72
N THR A 25 -5.08 -8.52 -3.15
CA THR A 25 -6.52 -8.41 -2.85
C THR A 25 -6.77 -8.54 -1.35
N SER A 26 -7.96 -8.16 -0.89
CA SER A 26 -8.39 -8.37 0.52
C SER A 26 -8.31 -9.84 0.98
N LYS A 27 -8.29 -10.79 0.03
CA LYS A 27 -8.10 -12.24 0.26
C LYS A 27 -6.63 -12.71 0.09
N ARG A 28 -5.66 -11.80 0.04
CA ARG A 28 -4.21 -12.06 -0.06
C ARG A 28 -3.73 -12.70 -1.36
N ARG A 29 -4.57 -12.77 -2.39
CA ARG A 29 -4.08 -13.10 -3.74
C ARG A 29 -3.38 -11.88 -4.30
N VAL A 30 -2.18 -12.06 -4.86
CA VAL A 30 -1.47 -10.99 -5.56
C VAL A 30 -2.29 -10.57 -6.79
N GLU A 31 -2.54 -9.27 -6.91
CA GLU A 31 -3.26 -8.67 -8.03
C GLU A 31 -2.46 -8.85 -9.34
N SER A 32 -3.15 -9.01 -10.47
CA SER A 32 -2.49 -8.93 -11.77
C SER A 32 -2.69 -7.57 -12.45
N VAL A 33 -1.78 -7.21 -13.35
CA VAL A 33 -1.82 -5.95 -14.11
C VAL A 33 -3.11 -5.82 -14.93
N ALA A 34 -3.63 -6.94 -15.43
CA ALA A 34 -4.93 -6.97 -16.11
C ALA A 34 -6.10 -6.60 -15.18
N GLU A 35 -6.05 -7.01 -13.90
CA GLU A 35 -7.09 -6.69 -12.91
C GLU A 35 -7.04 -5.22 -12.50
N HIS A 36 -5.85 -4.68 -12.30
CA HIS A 36 -5.61 -3.24 -12.11
C HIS A 36 -6.19 -2.44 -13.28
N SER A 37 -5.78 -2.76 -14.51
CA SER A 37 -6.24 -2.05 -15.72
C SER A 37 -7.76 -2.08 -15.88
N TRP A 38 -8.40 -3.21 -15.55
CA TRP A 38 -9.86 -3.32 -15.52
C TRP A 38 -10.48 -2.38 -14.48
N ARG A 39 -9.93 -2.32 -13.26
CA ARG A 39 -10.50 -1.51 -12.18
C ARG A 39 -10.31 -0.01 -12.41
N VAL A 40 -9.15 0.42 -12.90
CA VAL A 40 -8.93 1.82 -13.31
C VAL A 40 -9.90 2.22 -14.42
N SER A 41 -10.14 1.34 -15.40
CA SER A 41 -11.12 1.58 -16.47
C SER A 41 -12.55 1.70 -15.93
N LEU A 42 -12.92 0.88 -14.95
CA LEU A 42 -14.21 1.00 -14.25
C LEU A 42 -14.31 2.33 -13.50
N MET A 43 -13.25 2.76 -12.81
CA MET A 43 -13.21 4.07 -12.15
C MET A 43 -13.45 5.19 -13.14
N ALA A 44 -12.74 5.21 -14.28
CA ALA A 44 -12.92 6.22 -15.33
C ALA A 44 -14.37 6.25 -15.85
N LEU A 45 -14.94 5.08 -16.14
CA LEU A 45 -16.31 4.97 -16.65
C LEU A 45 -17.35 5.55 -15.68
N LEU A 46 -17.18 5.34 -14.37
CA LEU A 46 -18.10 5.81 -13.34
C LEU A 46 -18.05 7.34 -13.14
N LEU A 47 -16.97 8.00 -13.59
CA LEU A 47 -16.77 9.44 -13.45
C LEU A 47 -17.34 10.27 -14.60
N ARG A 48 -18.01 9.65 -15.58
CA ARG A 48 -18.57 10.34 -16.75
C ARG A 48 -19.49 11.52 -16.44
N ASN A 49 -20.26 11.44 -15.36
CA ASN A 49 -21.15 12.54 -14.98
C ASN A 49 -20.43 13.64 -14.17
N GLU A 50 -19.32 13.30 -13.51
CA GLU A 50 -18.51 14.26 -12.74
C GLU A 50 -17.60 15.08 -13.67
N PHE A 51 -17.22 14.51 -14.82
CA PHE A 51 -16.38 15.16 -15.83
C PHE A 51 -17.08 15.20 -17.21
N PRO A 52 -18.17 15.96 -17.37
CA PRO A 52 -18.96 15.97 -18.60
C PRO A 52 -18.22 16.52 -19.82
N ASP A 53 -17.16 17.32 -19.61
CA ASP A 53 -16.35 17.94 -20.66
C ASP A 53 -15.12 17.11 -21.06
N ILE A 54 -14.90 15.95 -20.42
CA ILE A 54 -13.77 15.05 -20.71
C ILE A 54 -14.28 13.87 -21.55
N ASP A 55 -13.51 13.48 -22.57
CA ASP A 55 -13.78 12.24 -23.31
C ASP A 55 -13.42 11.02 -22.45
N ILE A 56 -14.40 10.49 -21.71
CA ILE A 56 -14.20 9.31 -20.86
C ILE A 56 -13.87 8.05 -21.66
N ASP A 57 -14.35 7.92 -22.90
CA ASP A 57 -14.04 6.74 -23.70
C ASP A 57 -12.55 6.76 -24.11
N ARG A 58 -11.98 7.96 -24.32
CA ARG A 58 -10.54 8.16 -24.47
C ARG A 58 -9.77 7.84 -23.19
N VAL A 59 -10.24 8.27 -22.02
CA VAL A 59 -9.61 7.94 -20.71
C VAL A 59 -9.64 6.43 -20.45
N VAL A 60 -10.77 5.76 -20.70
CA VAL A 60 -10.87 4.29 -20.59
C VAL A 60 -9.89 3.63 -21.54
N SER A 61 -9.71 4.15 -22.75
CA SER A 61 -8.70 3.63 -23.69
C SER A 61 -7.28 3.77 -23.13
N MET A 62 -6.93 4.91 -22.50
CA MET A 62 -5.65 5.09 -21.80
C MET A 62 -5.47 4.04 -20.70
N CYS A 63 -6.48 3.85 -19.85
CA CYS A 63 -6.45 2.88 -18.74
C CYS A 63 -6.25 1.44 -19.23
N LEU A 64 -6.83 1.06 -20.37
CA LEU A 64 -6.68 -0.30 -20.91
C LEU A 64 -5.28 -0.60 -21.46
N VAL A 65 -4.53 0.43 -21.88
CA VAL A 65 -3.25 0.24 -22.58
C VAL A 65 -2.03 0.70 -21.79
N HIS A 66 -2.20 1.43 -20.68
CA HIS A 66 -1.10 2.08 -19.97
C HIS A 66 0.02 1.14 -19.54
N ASP A 67 -0.32 -0.07 -19.08
CA ASP A 67 0.65 -1.06 -18.62
C ASP A 67 0.93 -2.18 -19.65
N LEU A 68 0.59 -2.00 -20.95
CA LEU A 68 0.90 -3.03 -21.96
C LEU A 68 2.41 -3.31 -22.09
N GLY A 69 3.27 -2.35 -21.74
CA GLY A 69 4.72 -2.57 -21.69
C GLY A 69 5.14 -3.69 -20.74
N GLU A 70 4.36 -3.92 -19.68
CA GLU A 70 4.62 -4.95 -18.67
C GLU A 70 4.40 -6.39 -19.20
N CYS A 71 3.87 -6.54 -20.42
CA CYS A 71 3.89 -7.82 -21.16
C CYS A 71 5.31 -8.31 -21.46
N PHE A 72 6.31 -7.43 -21.42
CA PHE A 72 7.69 -7.70 -21.82
C PHE A 72 8.67 -7.68 -20.65
N THR A 73 8.45 -6.82 -19.67
CA THR A 73 9.34 -6.60 -18.53
C THR A 73 8.81 -7.19 -17.23
N GLY A 74 7.49 -7.40 -17.12
CA GLY A 74 6.80 -7.60 -15.85
C GLY A 74 6.58 -6.28 -15.09
N ASP A 75 5.76 -6.31 -14.02
CA ASP A 75 5.58 -5.15 -13.16
C ASP A 75 6.80 -4.96 -12.26
N ILE A 76 7.27 -3.72 -12.18
CA ILE A 76 8.31 -3.29 -11.23
C ILE A 76 7.70 -2.18 -10.38
N PRO A 77 7.58 -2.38 -9.06
CA PRO A 77 6.93 -1.42 -8.18
C PRO A 77 7.54 -0.02 -8.32
N THR A 78 6.72 1.02 -8.27
CA THR A 78 7.15 2.41 -8.54
C THR A 78 8.36 2.84 -7.68
N PHE A 79 8.44 2.38 -6.44
CA PHE A 79 9.55 2.70 -5.51
C PHE A 79 10.85 1.92 -5.79
N ASN A 80 10.81 0.89 -6.65
CA ASN A 80 11.97 0.11 -7.09
C ASN A 80 12.36 0.39 -8.56
N LYS A 81 11.44 0.92 -9.38
CA LYS A 81 11.62 1.08 -10.84
C LYS A 81 12.68 2.15 -11.15
N THR A 82 13.76 1.76 -11.81
CA THR A 82 14.84 2.67 -12.22
C THR A 82 14.58 3.27 -13.60
N ASP A 83 15.31 4.33 -13.96
CA ASP A 83 15.23 4.91 -15.32
C ASP A 83 15.68 3.90 -16.39
N ALA A 84 16.62 3.01 -16.07
CA ALA A 84 17.02 1.94 -16.98
C ALA A 84 15.90 0.94 -17.24
N ASP A 85 15.10 0.63 -16.20
CA ASP A 85 13.94 -0.25 -16.34
C ASP A 85 12.84 0.40 -17.18
N ARG A 86 12.54 1.69 -16.94
CA ARG A 86 11.58 2.47 -17.74
C ARG A 86 11.98 2.51 -19.22
N ASN A 87 13.22 2.91 -19.50
CA ASN A 87 13.73 2.98 -20.88
C ASN A 87 13.67 1.62 -21.60
N LYS A 88 13.92 0.52 -20.88
CA LYS A 88 13.83 -0.83 -21.44
C LYS A 88 12.39 -1.22 -21.78
N GLU A 89 11.47 -0.94 -20.88
CA GLU A 89 10.04 -1.18 -21.07
C GLU A 89 9.50 -0.37 -22.25
N ASP A 90 9.77 0.94 -22.27
CA ASP A 90 9.37 1.85 -23.34
C ASP A 90 9.93 1.40 -24.69
N SER A 91 11.20 0.99 -24.73
CA SER A 91 11.82 0.48 -25.97
C SER A 91 11.13 -0.77 -26.50
N LEU A 92 10.80 -1.74 -25.63
CA LEU A 92 10.15 -2.99 -26.03
C LEU A 92 8.70 -2.77 -26.44
N LEU A 93 7.98 -1.90 -25.72
CA LEU A 93 6.63 -1.49 -26.06
C LEU A 93 6.61 -0.78 -27.42
N ASN A 94 7.51 0.17 -27.64
CA ASN A 94 7.61 0.91 -28.91
C ASN A 94 7.94 -0.02 -30.08
N GLU A 95 8.89 -0.95 -29.93
CA GLU A 95 9.21 -1.94 -30.96
C GLU A 95 7.99 -2.81 -31.30
N TRP A 96 7.23 -3.24 -30.28
CA TRP A 96 6.02 -4.03 -30.51
C TRP A 96 4.93 -3.22 -31.21
N VAL A 97 4.68 -1.98 -30.76
CA VAL A 97 3.69 -1.06 -31.34
C VAL A 97 4.04 -0.74 -32.80
N GLU A 98 5.32 -0.51 -33.11
CA GLU A 98 5.81 -0.31 -34.48
C GLU A 98 5.56 -1.51 -35.41
N GLY A 99 5.55 -2.72 -34.85
CA GLY A 99 5.28 -3.96 -35.57
C GLY A 99 3.79 -4.23 -35.83
N LEU A 100 2.87 -3.42 -35.28
CA LEU A 100 1.43 -3.61 -35.44
C LEU A 100 0.92 -3.15 -36.81
N PRO A 101 -0.27 -3.61 -37.24
CA PRO A 101 -0.93 -3.05 -38.41
C PRO A 101 -1.02 -1.53 -38.32
N ARG A 102 -0.69 -0.84 -39.43
CA ARG A 102 -0.48 0.62 -39.46
C ARG A 102 -1.52 1.45 -38.70
N GLU A 103 -2.81 1.21 -38.95
CA GLU A 103 -3.89 1.95 -38.28
C GLU A 103 -3.83 1.80 -36.75
N VAL A 104 -3.61 0.59 -36.25
CA VAL A 104 -3.49 0.32 -34.80
C VAL A 104 -2.22 0.90 -34.21
N SER A 105 -1.09 0.78 -34.94
CA SER A 105 0.18 1.39 -34.55
C SER A 105 0.04 2.91 -34.41
N ASP A 106 -0.53 3.58 -35.42
CA ASP A 106 -0.68 5.03 -35.45
C ASP A 106 -1.58 5.50 -34.29
N ASP A 107 -2.73 4.84 -34.07
CA ASP A 107 -3.65 5.15 -32.97
C ASP A 107 -3.01 4.98 -31.57
N LEU A 108 -2.26 3.88 -31.35
CA LEU A 108 -1.59 3.63 -30.07
C LEU A 108 -0.42 4.60 -29.84
N LYS A 109 0.35 4.95 -30.88
CA LYS A 109 1.44 5.93 -30.74
C LYS A 109 0.91 7.31 -30.37
N ASP A 110 -0.16 7.75 -31.00
CA ASP A 110 -0.79 9.04 -30.67
C ASP A 110 -1.34 9.03 -29.24
N LEU A 111 -1.93 7.91 -28.81
CA LEU A 111 -2.39 7.71 -27.43
C LEU A 111 -1.24 7.71 -26.41
N TYR A 112 -0.17 6.95 -26.62
CA TYR A 112 0.98 6.95 -25.72
C TYR A 112 1.66 8.32 -25.63
N LYS A 113 1.79 9.04 -26.76
CA LYS A 113 2.34 10.39 -26.79
C LYS A 113 1.51 11.37 -25.94
N GLU A 114 0.19 11.29 -26.05
CA GLU A 114 -0.73 12.09 -25.23
C GLU A 114 -0.58 11.75 -23.74
N MET A 115 -0.47 10.45 -23.43
CA MET A 115 -0.30 9.97 -22.06
C MET A 115 1.02 10.40 -21.43
N GLU A 116 2.11 10.42 -22.21
CA GLU A 116 3.45 10.83 -21.78
C GLU A 116 3.50 12.34 -21.52
N SER A 117 2.89 13.17 -22.38
CA SER A 117 2.94 14.63 -22.23
C SER A 117 2.09 15.13 -21.06
N GLN A 118 1.00 14.43 -20.72
CA GLN A 118 0.04 14.82 -19.67
C GLN A 118 -0.49 16.26 -19.83
N GLU A 119 -0.57 16.73 -21.08
CA GLU A 119 -1.05 18.08 -21.40
C GLU A 119 -2.58 18.14 -21.46
N THR A 120 -3.25 17.05 -21.88
CA THR A 120 -4.71 16.97 -21.98
C THR A 120 -5.35 16.63 -20.63
N THR A 121 -6.62 17.02 -20.45
CA THR A 121 -7.34 16.71 -19.20
C THR A 121 -7.60 15.21 -19.08
N GLU A 122 -7.81 14.53 -20.22
CA GLU A 122 -7.90 13.08 -20.34
C GLU A 122 -6.61 12.41 -19.84
N ALA A 123 -5.45 12.87 -20.33
CA ALA A 123 -4.15 12.36 -19.91
C ALA A 123 -3.90 12.55 -18.41
N ARG A 124 -4.31 13.69 -17.87
CA ARG A 124 -4.19 13.97 -16.43
C ARG A 124 -5.16 13.13 -15.60
N LEU A 125 -6.37 12.90 -16.11
CA LEU A 125 -7.38 12.09 -15.45
C LEU A 125 -6.95 10.61 -15.38
N TYR A 126 -6.52 9.98 -16.48
CA TYR A 126 -6.06 8.58 -16.38
C TYR A 126 -4.92 8.45 -15.38
N LYS A 127 -3.96 9.40 -15.38
CA LYS A 127 -2.80 9.30 -14.50
C LYS A 127 -3.17 9.46 -13.03
N ALA A 128 -4.12 10.36 -12.73
CA ALA A 128 -4.67 10.46 -11.39
C ALA A 128 -5.36 9.16 -10.98
N LEU A 129 -6.18 8.57 -11.84
CA LEU A 129 -6.89 7.32 -11.53
C LEU A 129 -5.95 6.13 -11.32
N ASP A 130 -4.94 5.97 -12.17
CA ASP A 130 -3.88 4.95 -12.03
C ASP A 130 -3.22 5.02 -10.65
N LYS A 131 -2.81 6.22 -10.21
CA LYS A 131 -2.20 6.39 -8.89
C LYS A 131 -3.19 6.21 -7.74
N LEU A 132 -4.43 6.67 -7.87
CA LEU A 132 -5.45 6.56 -6.83
C LEU A 132 -5.89 5.11 -6.64
N GLU A 133 -5.99 4.34 -7.71
CA GLU A 133 -6.32 2.92 -7.67
C GLU A 133 -5.33 2.16 -6.79
N ALA A 134 -4.02 2.40 -6.96
CA ALA A 134 -2.99 1.74 -6.17
C ALA A 134 -3.16 2.00 -4.66
N LEU A 135 -3.52 3.24 -4.29
CA LEU A 135 -3.80 3.61 -2.89
C LEU A 135 -5.07 2.93 -2.36
N ILE A 136 -6.13 2.85 -3.17
CA ILE A 136 -7.35 2.13 -2.82
C ILE A 136 -7.03 0.64 -2.60
N GLN A 137 -6.26 0.01 -3.50
CA GLN A 137 -5.87 -1.39 -3.38
C GLN A 137 -5.03 -1.65 -2.13
N HIS A 138 -4.13 -0.74 -1.77
CA HIS A 138 -3.39 -0.83 -0.50
C HIS A 138 -4.33 -0.77 0.70
N ASN A 139 -5.29 0.16 0.72
CA ASN A 139 -6.27 0.29 1.79
C ASN A 139 -7.17 -0.96 1.91
N GLU A 140 -7.42 -1.69 0.83
CA GLU A 140 -8.16 -2.96 0.85
C GLU A 140 -7.28 -4.17 1.18
N SER A 141 -6.00 -4.14 0.83
CA SER A 141 -5.00 -5.17 1.17
C SER A 141 -4.89 -5.31 2.69
N PRO A 142 -4.66 -6.50 3.25
CA PRO A 142 -4.27 -6.61 4.65
C PRO A 142 -3.00 -5.79 4.92
N ILE A 143 -3.00 -4.98 5.98
CA ILE A 143 -1.89 -4.04 6.25
C ILE A 143 -0.55 -4.75 6.55
N ASP A 144 -0.58 -6.01 6.97
CA ASP A 144 0.62 -6.83 7.18
C ASP A 144 1.30 -7.23 5.86
N THR A 145 0.67 -6.94 4.72
CA THR A 145 1.31 -7.04 3.40
C THR A 145 1.99 -5.75 2.98
N TRP A 146 1.85 -4.65 3.74
CA TRP A 146 2.51 -3.39 3.43
C TRP A 146 3.99 -3.46 3.80
N ALA A 147 4.86 -2.99 2.89
CA ALA A 147 6.25 -2.72 3.18
C ALA A 147 6.39 -1.43 4.00
N GLU A 148 7.52 -1.27 4.70
CA GLU A 148 7.76 -0.15 5.62
C GLU A 148 7.61 1.22 4.94
N ASN A 149 8.10 1.36 3.71
CA ASN A 149 7.99 2.58 2.93
C ASN A 149 6.55 2.94 2.53
N GLU A 150 5.63 1.97 2.57
CA GLU A 150 4.26 2.14 2.08
C GLU A 150 3.37 2.89 3.07
N TYR A 151 3.74 2.91 4.36
CA TYR A 151 3.03 3.70 5.37
C TYR A 151 3.08 5.19 5.06
N GLU A 152 4.25 5.72 4.69
CA GLU A 152 4.40 7.11 4.29
C GLU A 152 4.00 7.35 2.83
N LEU A 153 4.25 6.39 1.94
CA LEU A 153 3.81 6.50 0.55
C LEU A 153 2.29 6.63 0.46
N ASN A 154 1.52 5.81 1.17
CA ASN A 154 0.05 5.89 1.15
C ASN A 154 -0.49 7.23 1.71
N LYS A 155 0.28 7.92 2.55
CA LYS A 155 -0.07 9.25 3.07
C LYS A 155 0.22 10.40 2.11
N THR A 156 1.19 10.24 1.20
CA THR A 156 1.76 11.37 0.44
C THR A 156 1.58 11.24 -1.07
N TYR A 157 1.46 10.01 -1.60
CA TYR A 157 1.39 9.76 -3.02
C TYR A 157 0.10 10.31 -3.66
N ALA A 158 0.19 10.68 -4.94
CA ALA A 158 -0.89 11.14 -5.82
C ALA A 158 -1.49 12.54 -5.57
N PHE A 159 -1.10 13.27 -4.51
CA PHE A 159 -1.62 14.62 -4.27
C PHE A 159 -1.29 15.61 -5.39
N ASP A 160 -0.10 15.50 -5.97
CA ASP A 160 0.35 16.30 -7.12
C ASP A 160 -0.54 16.09 -8.35
N THR A 161 -0.93 14.83 -8.60
CA THR A 161 -1.69 14.46 -9.80
C THR A 161 -3.17 14.78 -9.73
N VAL A 162 -3.76 14.91 -8.54
CA VAL A 162 -5.19 15.23 -8.38
C VAL A 162 -5.48 16.72 -8.27
N ALA A 163 -4.45 17.55 -8.03
CA ALA A 163 -4.57 18.98 -7.70
C ALA A 163 -5.26 19.86 -8.77
N PHE A 164 -5.59 19.30 -9.93
CA PHE A 164 -6.27 19.99 -11.01
C PHE A 164 -7.79 19.90 -10.95
N SER A 165 -8.32 19.05 -10.07
CA SER A 165 -9.74 18.83 -9.88
C SER A 165 -10.04 18.81 -8.39
N ASP A 166 -10.97 19.68 -7.97
CA ASP A 166 -11.47 19.70 -6.59
C ASP A 166 -12.07 18.34 -6.22
N TRP A 167 -12.81 17.72 -7.14
CA TRP A 167 -13.43 16.41 -6.93
C TRP A 167 -12.38 15.30 -6.70
N LEU A 168 -11.31 15.25 -7.51
CA LEU A 168 -10.24 14.26 -7.31
C LEU A 168 -9.43 14.54 -6.03
N THR A 169 -9.29 15.81 -5.66
CA THR A 169 -8.63 16.22 -4.41
C THR A 169 -9.46 15.76 -3.19
N ASP A 170 -10.78 15.88 -3.26
CA ASP A 170 -11.70 15.37 -2.24
C ASP A 170 -11.66 13.83 -2.18
N LEU A 171 -11.70 13.14 -3.33
CA LEU A 171 -11.54 11.67 -3.38
C LEU A 171 -10.22 11.23 -2.74
N ARG A 172 -9.11 11.90 -3.06
CA ARG A 172 -7.80 11.60 -2.47
C ARG A 172 -7.80 11.80 -0.95
N SER A 173 -8.54 12.79 -0.45
CA SER A 173 -8.68 13.06 0.98
C SER A 173 -9.47 11.96 1.70
N GLU A 174 -10.54 11.44 1.10
CA GLU A 174 -11.25 10.26 1.65
C GLU A 174 -10.36 9.00 1.61
N ILE A 175 -9.59 8.78 0.55
CA ILE A 175 -8.61 7.68 0.49
C ILE A 175 -7.56 7.82 1.61
N LEU A 176 -7.08 9.04 1.89
CA LEU A 176 -6.14 9.29 2.99
C LEU A 176 -6.78 8.96 4.34
N LYS A 177 -8.04 9.32 4.54
CA LYS A 177 -8.77 9.03 5.77
C LYS A 177 -8.90 7.51 5.98
N ASP A 178 -9.17 6.74 4.93
CA ASP A 178 -9.17 5.28 4.99
C ASP A 178 -7.78 4.72 5.35
N THR A 179 -6.71 5.27 4.77
CA THR A 179 -5.33 4.93 5.11
C THR A 179 -5.05 5.17 6.60
N LEU A 180 -5.40 6.34 7.12
CA LEU A 180 -5.18 6.70 8.53
C LEU A 180 -6.00 5.83 9.48
N ASN A 181 -7.27 5.57 9.14
CA ASN A 181 -8.14 4.68 9.92
C ASN A 181 -7.57 3.25 9.96
N LYS A 182 -7.05 2.75 8.84
CA LYS A 182 -6.44 1.41 8.76
C LYS A 182 -5.20 1.31 9.64
N ILE A 183 -4.30 2.30 9.55
CA ILE A 183 -3.10 2.38 10.40
C ILE A 183 -3.49 2.47 11.88
N ASP A 184 -4.50 3.27 12.22
CA ASP A 184 -4.97 3.40 13.61
C ASP A 184 -5.64 2.12 14.12
N SER A 185 -6.39 1.40 13.28
CA SER A 185 -7.00 0.11 13.65
C SER A 185 -6.00 -1.03 13.86
N GLU A 186 -4.78 -0.87 13.34
CA GLU A 186 -3.63 -1.74 13.62
C GLU A 186 -2.84 -1.34 14.85
N LYS A 187 -3.06 -0.13 15.38
CA LYS A 187 -2.72 0.09 16.78
C LYS A 187 -3.55 -0.95 17.52
N PRO A 188 -2.88 -1.91 18.17
CA PRO A 188 -3.61 -2.96 18.83
C PRO A 188 -4.51 -2.29 19.84
N ASP A 189 -5.74 -2.78 19.92
CA ASP A 189 -6.58 -2.42 21.03
C ASP A 189 -5.80 -2.73 22.32
N VAL A 190 -5.39 -1.68 23.03
CA VAL A 190 -4.64 -1.78 24.28
C VAL A 190 -5.40 -2.64 25.28
N ARG A 191 -6.74 -2.73 25.13
CA ARG A 191 -7.58 -3.66 25.87
C ARG A 191 -7.15 -5.11 25.70
N VAL A 192 -6.56 -5.53 24.59
CA VAL A 192 -6.06 -6.91 24.45
C VAL A 192 -4.98 -7.21 25.49
N LEU A 193 -4.07 -6.28 25.77
CA LEU A 193 -3.09 -6.48 26.85
C LEU A 193 -3.76 -6.34 28.22
N LEU A 194 -4.61 -5.33 28.41
CA LEU A 194 -5.27 -5.04 29.69
C LEU A 194 -6.26 -6.16 30.12
N ASP A 195 -7.00 -6.74 29.19
CA ASP A 195 -7.96 -7.83 29.40
C ASP A 195 -7.26 -9.17 29.69
N ASN A 196 -5.94 -9.26 29.45
CA ASN A 196 -5.14 -10.47 29.64
C ASN A 196 -3.99 -10.28 30.65
N LEU A 197 -4.11 -9.29 31.56
CA LEU A 197 -3.13 -9.02 32.61
C LEU A 197 -2.86 -10.25 33.50
N ASP A 198 -3.88 -11.08 33.72
CA ASP A 198 -3.80 -12.31 34.51
C ASP A 198 -2.82 -13.33 33.92
N LYS A 199 -2.63 -13.32 32.60
CA LYS A 199 -1.70 -14.21 31.86
C LYS A 199 -0.25 -13.73 31.90
N ILE A 200 -0.01 -12.48 32.31
CA ILE A 200 1.34 -11.92 32.38
C ILE A 200 2.18 -12.71 33.38
N HIS A 201 3.35 -13.16 32.94
CA HIS A 201 4.31 -13.89 33.76
C HIS A 201 5.74 -13.62 33.29
N THR A 202 6.74 -14.10 34.02
CA THR A 202 8.13 -14.12 33.56
C THR A 202 8.81 -15.41 34.03
N THR A 203 10.00 -15.71 33.52
CA THR A 203 10.81 -16.85 34.00
C THR A 203 11.56 -16.45 35.27
N GLU A 204 12.05 -17.41 36.07
CA GLU A 204 12.84 -17.11 37.27
C GLU A 204 14.07 -16.23 36.94
N MET A 205 14.80 -16.58 35.88
CA MET A 205 15.91 -15.76 35.39
C MET A 205 15.47 -14.37 34.91
N GLY A 206 14.28 -14.28 34.31
CA GLY A 206 13.68 -13.01 33.89
C GLY A 206 13.35 -12.12 35.08
N ALA A 207 12.74 -12.69 36.13
CA ALA A 207 12.41 -11.99 37.36
C ALA A 207 13.66 -11.39 38.01
N GLU A 208 14.73 -12.17 38.19
CA GLU A 208 15.98 -11.68 38.79
C GLU A 208 16.64 -10.56 37.96
N ARG A 209 16.61 -10.68 36.63
CA ARG A 209 17.08 -9.60 35.75
C ARG A 209 16.24 -8.33 35.92
N ILE A 210 14.92 -8.46 35.93
CA ILE A 210 14.00 -7.32 36.02
C ILE A 210 14.13 -6.62 37.39
N LYS A 211 14.22 -7.36 38.50
CA LYS A 211 14.45 -6.79 39.84
C LYS A 211 15.67 -5.88 39.83
N LYS A 212 16.77 -6.37 39.24
CA LYS A 212 18.01 -5.60 39.13
C LYS A 212 17.84 -4.35 38.26
N ASN A 213 17.20 -4.48 37.10
CA ASN A 213 17.00 -3.38 36.16
C ASN A 213 16.10 -2.26 36.72
N LEU A 214 15.10 -2.62 37.52
CA LEU A 214 14.17 -1.67 38.14
C LEU A 214 14.60 -1.23 39.55
N ALA A 215 15.67 -1.83 40.10
CA ALA A 215 16.13 -1.64 41.47
C ALA A 215 15.03 -1.89 42.53
N LEU A 216 14.30 -3.00 42.36
CA LEU A 216 13.24 -3.43 43.28
C LEU A 216 13.84 -4.32 44.39
N ASP A 217 13.44 -4.09 45.65
CA ASP A 217 13.87 -4.91 46.80
C ASP A 217 12.68 -5.69 47.39
N ASN A 218 12.79 -7.02 47.42
CA ASN A 218 11.77 -7.96 47.92
C ASN A 218 10.34 -7.82 47.35
N GLU A 219 10.17 -7.19 46.18
CA GLU A 219 8.87 -7.06 45.51
C GLU A 219 8.59 -8.20 44.50
N ASP A 220 7.30 -8.51 44.32
CA ASP A 220 6.82 -9.33 43.22
C ASP A 220 6.90 -8.54 41.91
N VAL A 221 7.87 -8.92 41.07
CA VAL A 221 8.15 -8.30 39.77
C VAL A 221 6.94 -8.27 38.87
N VAL A 222 6.19 -9.38 38.80
CA VAL A 222 5.06 -9.50 37.89
C VAL A 222 3.94 -8.57 38.34
N LEU A 223 3.69 -8.52 39.66
CA LEU A 223 2.72 -7.59 40.23
C LEU A 223 3.11 -6.14 39.93
N ARG A 224 4.38 -5.77 40.15
CA ARG A 224 4.87 -4.40 39.86
C ARG A 224 4.72 -4.03 38.39
N CYS A 225 5.06 -4.93 37.46
CA CYS A 225 4.86 -4.69 36.04
C CYS A 225 3.36 -4.54 35.69
N ARG A 226 2.47 -5.32 36.28
CA ARG A 226 1.01 -5.18 36.07
C ARG A 226 0.50 -3.81 36.51
N GLU A 227 0.96 -3.30 37.67
CA GLU A 227 0.60 -1.96 38.14
C GLU A 227 1.00 -0.86 37.16
N ILE A 228 2.20 -0.98 36.58
CA ILE A 228 2.70 -0.04 35.56
C ILE A 228 1.82 -0.11 34.31
N ILE A 229 1.47 -1.32 33.85
CA ILE A 229 0.64 -1.52 32.65
C ILE A 229 -0.79 -1.01 32.84
N MET A 230 -1.34 -1.12 34.05
CA MET A 230 -2.69 -0.65 34.36
C MET A 230 -2.82 0.87 34.53
N ASN A 231 -1.70 1.61 34.51
CA ASN A 231 -1.77 3.04 34.70
C ASN A 231 -2.46 3.73 33.50
N GLU A 232 -3.43 4.59 33.76
CA GLU A 232 -4.17 5.30 32.70
C GLU A 232 -3.27 6.21 31.84
N SER A 233 -2.13 6.63 32.38
CA SER A 233 -1.13 7.45 31.68
C SER A 233 0.00 6.61 31.08
N ALA A 234 -0.07 5.28 31.10
CA ALA A 234 0.91 4.43 30.43
C ALA A 234 0.70 4.48 28.91
N ASP A 235 1.78 4.70 28.17
CA ASP A 235 1.77 4.59 26.72
C ASP A 235 2.02 3.13 26.32
N ILE A 236 1.07 2.52 25.61
CA ILE A 236 1.07 1.11 25.25
C ILE A 236 1.01 1.01 23.74
N ILE A 237 2.05 0.44 23.16
CA ILE A 237 2.11 0.12 21.73
C ILE A 237 2.45 -1.35 21.54
N ARG A 238 2.08 -1.92 20.40
CA ARG A 238 2.62 -3.22 19.98
C ARG A 238 3.35 -3.02 18.67
N GLN A 239 4.51 -3.66 18.58
CA GLN A 239 5.28 -3.71 17.36
C GLN A 239 5.62 -5.18 17.12
N GLY A 240 5.09 -5.72 16.02
CA GLY A 240 5.21 -7.14 15.68
C GLY A 240 4.73 -8.08 16.79
N LYS A 241 5.67 -8.87 17.34
CA LYS A 241 5.40 -9.93 18.32
C LYS A 241 5.39 -9.47 19.79
N ASN A 242 5.61 -8.18 20.07
CA ASN A 242 5.76 -7.67 21.43
C ASN A 242 4.90 -6.42 21.68
N TRP A 243 4.43 -6.30 22.91
CA TRP A 243 3.94 -5.07 23.50
C TRP A 243 5.10 -4.31 24.15
N TYR A 244 5.05 -2.99 24.05
CA TYR A 244 5.94 -2.04 24.69
C TYR A 244 5.07 -1.12 25.53
N VAL A 245 5.40 -1.02 26.81
CA VAL A 245 4.68 -0.19 27.76
C VAL A 245 5.65 0.77 28.39
N THR A 246 5.39 2.07 28.28
CA THR A 246 6.22 3.11 28.89
C THR A 246 5.40 3.94 29.89
N TYR A 247 5.96 4.11 31.09
CA TYR A 247 5.35 4.91 32.15
C TYR A 247 6.39 5.28 33.21
N ASP A 248 6.40 6.53 33.64
CA ASP A 248 7.23 7.04 34.76
C ASP A 248 8.71 6.62 34.70
N GLY A 249 9.35 6.78 33.54
CA GLY A 249 10.75 6.43 33.34
C GLY A 249 11.03 4.92 33.37
N CYS A 250 10.02 4.09 33.11
CA CYS A 250 10.14 2.65 32.96
C CYS A 250 9.64 2.20 31.59
N GLU A 251 10.36 1.27 30.95
CA GLU A 251 9.94 0.59 29.73
C GLU A 251 9.85 -0.93 29.98
N ILE A 252 8.70 -1.51 29.61
CA ILE A 252 8.40 -2.95 29.73
C ILE A 252 8.14 -3.51 28.34
N THR A 253 8.83 -4.60 28.00
CA THR A 253 8.57 -5.38 26.78
C THR A 253 7.93 -6.72 27.13
N ILE A 254 6.79 -7.03 26.52
CA ILE A 254 5.99 -8.23 26.80
C ILE A 254 5.73 -8.97 25.50
N ASN A 255 5.91 -10.28 25.46
CA ASN A 255 5.54 -11.04 24.27
C ASN A 255 4.01 -11.04 24.08
N ALA A 256 3.54 -10.71 22.88
CA ALA A 256 2.11 -10.55 22.60
C ALA A 256 1.31 -11.87 22.58
N LYS A 257 1.98 -13.01 22.39
CA LYS A 257 1.32 -14.33 22.35
C LYS A 257 1.39 -15.04 23.70
N SER A 258 2.57 -15.08 24.31
CA SER A 258 2.77 -15.79 25.57
C SER A 258 2.51 -14.93 26.80
N TYR A 259 2.39 -13.60 26.66
CA TYR A 259 2.30 -12.66 27.80
C TYR A 259 3.52 -12.71 28.73
N THR A 260 4.64 -13.24 28.25
CA THR A 260 5.89 -13.28 29.03
C THR A 260 6.53 -11.89 29.03
N ILE A 261 6.82 -11.33 30.21
CA ILE A 261 7.64 -10.12 30.37
C ILE A 261 9.06 -10.49 29.94
N ILE A 262 9.45 -9.99 28.77
CA ILE A 262 10.77 -10.23 28.18
C ILE A 262 11.79 -9.37 28.92
N THR A 263 11.51 -8.09 29.12
CA THR A 263 12.37 -7.20 29.90
C THR A 263 11.55 -6.08 30.50
N ALA A 264 12.05 -5.52 31.60
CA ALA A 264 11.59 -4.25 32.13
C ALA A 264 12.81 -3.53 32.70
N HIS A 265 12.92 -2.23 32.45
CA HIS A 265 14.08 -1.44 32.82
C HIS A 265 13.72 0.04 32.95
N LYS A 266 14.53 0.77 33.72
CA LYS A 266 14.43 2.22 33.76
C LYS A 266 14.94 2.81 32.45
N THR A 267 14.20 3.75 31.89
CA THR A 267 14.68 4.60 30.80
C THR A 267 15.43 5.77 31.44
N ASN A 268 16.67 5.99 31.02
CA ASN A 268 17.39 7.18 31.44
C ASN A 268 16.75 8.38 30.72
N GLY A 269 16.24 9.34 31.49
CA GLY A 269 15.98 10.68 30.98
C GLY A 269 17.27 11.41 30.63
#